data_AF-A0A661U1U0-F1
#
_entry.id   AF-A0A661U1U0-F1
#
_cell.length_a   1.000
_cell.length_b   1.000
_cell.length_c   1.000
_cell.angle_alpha   90.00
_cell.angle_beta   90.00
_cell.angle_gamma   90.00
#
_symmetry.space_group_name_H-M   'P 1'
#
loop_
_entity.id
_entity.type
_entity.pdbx_description
1 polymer ?
#
loop_
_entity_poly.entity_id
_entity_poly.type
_entity_poly.pdbx_seq_one_letter_code
_entity_poly.pdbx_strand_id
1 'polypeptide(L)'
;MSKRNALFMFIDGIGLGLEDNDCNPLSRYGLPSLEQYFGRLTAEALNKPKLKGNCLATPLDANLGVKGIPQSATGTATLLTGINCAKYMGRHCPAYPPLRLRRLIRKENIFVKLSKLDFECDFANAYRRPWVWRLWGVRASVTTISALSGIGWLRDLAMLKRGDAVYHDIDNSTLVARGYNIEIIEPERAGENLLSIMNSSDFTLFEFFLTDIAGHSRDMGYA
;
A
#
# COMPACT_ATOMS: atom_id res chain seq x y z
N MET A 1 27.87 8.43 -9.53
CA MET A 1 26.69 9.04 -8.86
C MET A 1 25.83 7.89 -8.34
N SER A 2 25.39 7.89 -7.09
CA SER A 2 24.50 6.82 -6.61
C SER A 2 23.17 6.89 -7.38
N LYS A 3 22.62 5.73 -7.79
CA LYS A 3 21.27 5.63 -8.35
C LYS A 3 20.30 6.23 -7.32
N ARG A 4 19.39 7.10 -7.77
CA ARG A 4 18.33 7.65 -6.91
C ARG A 4 17.15 6.69 -6.99
N ASN A 5 16.76 6.12 -5.86
CA ASN A 5 15.60 5.25 -5.76
C ASN A 5 14.55 5.86 -4.82
N ALA A 6 13.30 5.46 -5.02
CA ALA A 6 12.18 5.86 -4.18
C ALA A 6 11.36 4.63 -3.79
N LEU A 7 11.12 4.47 -2.49
CA LEU A 7 10.22 3.46 -1.95
C LEU A 7 8.91 4.12 -1.51
N PHE A 8 7.79 3.64 -2.06
CA PHE A 8 6.46 3.95 -1.59
C PHE A 8 5.89 2.77 -0.78
N MET A 9 5.83 2.92 0.54
CA MET A 9 5.11 2.00 1.41
C MET A 9 3.66 2.47 1.58
N PHE A 10 2.71 1.66 1.13
CA PHE A 10 1.29 1.90 1.32
C PHE A 10 0.75 0.98 2.42
N ILE A 11 0.32 1.56 3.53
CA ILE A 11 -0.24 0.84 4.67
C ILE A 11 -1.75 1.06 4.67
N ASP A 12 -2.50 0.08 4.19
CA ASP A 12 -3.95 0.18 4.01
C ASP A 12 -4.68 0.09 5.36
N GLY A 13 -5.81 0.78 5.51
CA GLY A 13 -6.59 0.77 6.74
C GLY A 13 -6.04 1.62 7.90
N ILE A 14 -4.97 2.40 7.68
CA ILE A 14 -4.48 3.38 8.66
C ILE A 14 -5.03 4.78 8.34
N GLY A 15 -5.62 5.43 9.34
CA GLY A 15 -6.08 6.81 9.27
C GLY A 15 -5.76 7.58 10.55
N LEU A 16 -5.77 8.91 10.46
CA LEU A 16 -5.61 9.80 11.61
C LEU A 16 -6.93 9.87 12.39
N GLY A 17 -7.13 8.92 13.30
CA GLY A 17 -8.28 8.88 14.20
C GLY A 17 -8.09 9.76 15.45
N LEU A 18 -9.16 9.92 16.23
CA LEU A 18 -9.13 10.64 17.51
C LEU A 18 -8.12 10.04 18.49
N GLU A 19 -7.55 10.86 19.36
CA GLU A 19 -6.66 10.44 20.43
C GLU A 19 -7.45 9.84 21.59
N ASP A 20 -8.00 8.65 21.34
CA ASP A 20 -8.83 7.88 22.26
C ASP A 20 -8.39 6.41 22.27
N ASN A 21 -7.94 5.93 23.43
CA ASN A 21 -7.39 4.58 23.60
C ASN A 21 -8.45 3.47 23.55
N ASP A 22 -9.74 3.81 23.67
CA ASP A 22 -10.82 2.84 23.63
C ASP A 22 -11.29 2.56 22.20
N CYS A 23 -11.10 3.50 21.27
CA CYS A 23 -11.57 3.36 19.88
C CYS A 23 -10.50 3.50 18.80
N ASN A 24 -9.30 3.99 19.12
CA ASN A 24 -8.21 4.16 18.16
C ASN A 24 -6.97 3.32 18.57
N PRO A 25 -6.67 2.23 17.83
CA PRO A 25 -5.48 1.41 18.07
C PRO A 25 -4.17 2.21 18.01
N LEU A 26 -4.08 3.22 17.15
CA LEU A 26 -2.89 4.09 17.06
C LEU A 26 -2.72 4.97 18.30
N SER A 27 -3.82 5.32 18.98
CA SER A 27 -3.73 6.03 20.25
C SER A 27 -3.31 5.10 21.39
N ARG A 28 -3.84 3.87 21.39
CA ARG A 28 -3.62 2.87 22.44
C ARG A 28 -2.22 2.27 22.42
N TYR A 29 -1.77 1.81 21.25
CA TYR A 29 -0.51 1.08 21.08
C TYR A 29 0.60 1.94 20.47
N GLY A 30 0.24 3.02 19.76
CA GLY A 30 1.19 3.85 19.03
C GLY A 30 1.82 3.14 17.83
N LEU A 31 2.73 3.83 17.16
CA LEU A 31 3.62 3.25 16.15
C LEU A 31 5.07 3.71 16.41
N PRO A 32 5.74 3.21 17.47
CA PRO A 32 6.98 3.80 17.97
C PRO A 32 8.06 4.02 16.89
N SER A 33 8.21 3.05 15.98
CA SER A 33 9.16 3.11 14.87
C SER A 33 8.86 4.20 13.84
N LEU A 34 7.60 4.63 13.70
CA LEU A 34 7.21 5.76 12.83
C LEU A 34 7.14 7.07 13.62
N GLU A 35 6.68 7.02 14.87
CA GLU A 35 6.54 8.20 15.73
C GLU A 35 7.89 8.85 16.07
N GLN A 36 8.99 8.10 16.07
CA GLN A 36 10.33 8.69 16.17
C GLN A 36 10.62 9.71 15.05
N TYR A 37 10.05 9.51 13.85
CA TYR A 37 10.24 10.38 12.68
C TYR A 37 9.13 11.42 12.54
N PHE A 38 7.88 11.03 12.77
CA PHE A 38 6.71 11.87 12.45
C PHE A 38 5.99 12.44 13.68
N GLY A 39 6.35 11.98 14.88
CA GLY A 39 5.56 12.19 16.10
C GLY A 39 4.29 11.34 16.10
N ARG A 40 3.44 11.54 17.12
CA ARG A 40 2.18 10.79 17.28
C ARG A 40 1.26 10.96 16.07
N LEU A 41 0.66 9.86 15.62
CA LEU A 41 -0.15 9.78 14.40
C LEU A 41 -1.67 9.75 14.69
N THR A 42 -2.14 10.71 15.49
CA THR A 42 -3.58 10.96 15.76
C THR A 42 -4.04 12.23 15.06
N ALA A 43 -5.36 12.44 14.94
CA ALA A 43 -5.94 13.62 14.33
C ALA A 43 -5.52 14.91 15.04
N GLU A 44 -5.47 14.86 16.37
CA GLU A 44 -5.08 15.96 17.26
C GLU A 44 -3.58 16.24 17.13
N ALA A 45 -2.76 15.18 17.10
CA ALA A 45 -1.32 15.31 17.00
C ALA A 45 -0.86 15.75 15.60
N LEU A 46 -1.51 15.34 14.51
CA LEU A 46 -1.12 15.66 13.12
C LEU A 46 -2.25 16.39 12.38
N ASN A 47 -2.66 17.56 12.86
CA ASN A 47 -3.73 18.36 12.23
C ASN A 47 -3.25 19.33 11.12
N LYS A 48 -1.95 19.45 10.90
CA LYS A 48 -1.33 20.26 9.85
C LYS A 48 0.01 19.66 9.42
N PRO A 49 0.56 20.05 8.25
CA PRO A 49 1.89 19.59 7.84
C PRO A 49 2.95 19.88 8.91
N LYS A 50 3.82 18.90 9.17
CA LYS A 50 4.92 18.97 10.13
C LYS A 50 6.21 18.47 9.50
N LEU A 51 7.29 19.24 9.67
CA LEU A 51 8.63 18.87 9.23
C LEU A 51 9.52 18.64 10.47
N LYS A 52 10.16 17.48 10.55
CA LYS A 52 11.15 17.13 11.58
C LYS A 52 12.40 16.58 10.89
N GLY A 53 13.49 17.35 10.90
CA GLY A 53 14.67 17.01 10.11
C GLY A 53 14.31 16.88 8.63
N ASN A 54 14.57 15.72 8.04
CA ASN A 54 14.23 15.40 6.65
C ASN A 54 12.89 14.65 6.51
N CYS A 55 12.08 14.57 7.57
CA CYS A 55 10.82 13.83 7.58
C CYS A 55 9.62 14.80 7.55
N LEU A 56 8.82 14.73 6.49
CA LEU A 56 7.57 15.48 6.34
C LEU A 56 6.38 14.57 6.63
N ALA A 57 5.51 14.98 7.55
CA ALA A 57 4.20 14.38 7.77
C ALA A 57 3.13 15.38 7.32
N THR A 58 2.16 14.93 6.52
CA THR A 58 1.07 15.79 6.03
C THR A 58 -0.25 15.05 6.17
N PRO A 59 -1.22 15.60 6.93
CA PRO A 59 -2.57 15.03 6.97
C PRO A 59 -3.26 15.25 5.62
N LEU A 60 -3.96 14.22 5.15
CA LEU A 60 -4.71 14.25 3.90
C LEU A 60 -6.20 14.05 4.17
N ASP A 61 -7.03 14.83 3.50
CA ASP A 61 -8.48 14.64 3.52
C ASP A 61 -8.87 13.44 2.64
N ALA A 62 -9.24 12.33 3.27
CA ALA A 62 -9.69 11.11 2.59
C ALA A 62 -11.01 11.31 1.82
N ASN A 63 -11.80 12.33 2.13
CA ASN A 63 -13.03 12.64 1.39
C ASN A 63 -12.76 13.23 0.01
N LEU A 64 -11.58 13.83 -0.20
CA LEU A 64 -11.17 14.43 -1.47
C LEU A 64 -12.20 15.46 -1.99
N GLY A 65 -12.89 16.17 -1.08
CA GLY A 65 -13.97 17.09 -1.41
C GLY A 65 -15.23 16.45 -2.00
N VAL A 66 -15.41 15.13 -1.85
CA VAL A 66 -16.58 14.38 -2.33
C VAL A 66 -17.38 13.83 -1.14
N LYS A 67 -18.69 14.07 -1.14
CA LYS A 67 -19.61 13.60 -0.10
C LYS A 67 -19.64 12.07 -0.02
N GLY A 68 -19.87 11.56 1.18
CA GLY A 68 -19.95 10.13 1.49
C GLY A 68 -18.74 9.64 2.29
N ILE A 69 -18.74 8.35 2.61
CA ILE A 69 -17.64 7.71 3.35
C ILE A 69 -16.50 7.44 2.37
N PRO A 70 -15.25 7.87 2.66
CA PRO A 70 -14.09 7.49 1.87
C PRO A 70 -13.98 5.99 1.66
N GLN A 71 -13.50 5.56 0.49
CA GLN A 71 -13.40 4.14 0.14
C GLN A 71 -12.08 3.83 -0.58
N SER A 72 -11.53 2.64 -0.33
CA SER A 72 -10.20 2.23 -0.78
C SER A 72 -9.99 2.32 -2.29
N ALA A 73 -10.93 1.85 -3.14
CA ALA A 73 -10.69 1.83 -4.59
C ALA A 73 -10.48 3.24 -5.16
N THR A 74 -11.24 4.24 -4.71
CA THR A 74 -11.06 5.64 -5.15
C THR A 74 -9.92 6.35 -4.42
N GLY A 75 -9.68 6.03 -3.15
CA GLY A 75 -8.57 6.58 -2.37
C GLY A 75 -7.22 6.15 -2.94
N THR A 76 -6.98 4.84 -3.01
CA THR A 76 -5.74 4.26 -3.56
C THR A 76 -5.52 4.65 -5.02
N ALA A 77 -6.58 4.69 -5.84
CA ALA A 77 -6.44 5.15 -7.22
C ALA A 77 -6.05 6.62 -7.31
N THR A 78 -6.50 7.47 -6.37
CA THR A 78 -6.07 8.88 -6.32
C THR A 78 -4.59 8.99 -5.99
N LEU A 79 -4.12 8.25 -4.99
CA LEU A 79 -2.69 8.20 -4.62
C LEU A 79 -1.81 7.76 -5.80
N LEU A 80 -2.22 6.71 -6.52
CA LEU A 80 -1.41 6.14 -7.59
C LEU A 80 -1.53 6.85 -8.94
N THR A 81 -2.59 7.63 -9.18
CA THR A 81 -2.76 8.33 -10.47
C THR A 81 -2.49 9.82 -10.40
N GLY A 82 -2.52 10.42 -9.20
CA GLY A 82 -2.52 11.87 -9.00
C GLY A 82 -3.83 12.55 -9.41
N ILE A 83 -4.87 11.78 -9.75
CA ILE A 83 -6.18 12.29 -10.17
C ILE A 83 -7.19 12.03 -9.06
N ASN A 84 -7.99 13.03 -8.67
CA ASN A 84 -9.08 12.84 -7.72
C ASN A 84 -10.12 11.85 -8.28
N CYS A 85 -9.96 10.57 -7.92
CA CYS A 85 -10.73 9.47 -8.49
C CYS A 85 -12.14 9.41 -7.92
N ALA A 86 -12.36 9.89 -6.69
CA ALA A 86 -13.69 10.04 -6.11
C ALA A 86 -14.52 11.05 -6.94
N LYS A 87 -13.93 12.19 -7.31
CA LYS A 87 -14.56 13.20 -8.16
C LYS A 87 -14.77 12.68 -9.57
N TYR A 88 -13.79 12.00 -10.16
CA TYR A 88 -13.91 11.37 -11.48
C TYR A 88 -15.06 10.36 -11.56
N MET A 89 -15.27 9.58 -10.49
CA MET A 89 -16.35 8.61 -10.38
C MET A 89 -17.68 9.23 -9.91
N GLY A 90 -17.67 10.47 -9.43
CA GLY A 90 -18.82 11.15 -8.81
C GLY A 90 -19.23 10.60 -7.44
N ARG A 91 -18.45 9.66 -6.88
CA ARG A 91 -18.67 9.01 -5.59
C ARG A 91 -17.43 8.23 -5.15
N HIS A 92 -17.39 7.88 -3.87
CA HIS A 92 -16.44 6.90 -3.33
C HIS A 92 -16.80 5.48 -3.79
N CYS A 93 -15.80 4.67 -4.15
CA CYS A 93 -16.00 3.28 -4.58
C CYS A 93 -15.21 2.30 -3.69
N PRO A 94 -15.82 1.21 -3.20
CA PRO A 94 -15.18 0.24 -2.31
C PRO A 94 -14.21 -0.69 -3.05
N ALA A 95 -13.17 -1.13 -2.35
CA ALA A 95 -12.28 -2.29 -2.59
C ALA A 95 -11.81 -2.52 -4.04
N TYR A 96 -12.70 -2.99 -4.90
CA TYR A 96 -12.40 -3.33 -6.29
C TYR A 96 -12.89 -2.25 -7.25
N PRO A 97 -11.99 -1.62 -8.03
CA PRO A 97 -12.36 -0.54 -8.93
C PRO A 97 -13.34 -1.02 -10.00
N PRO A 98 -14.44 -0.28 -10.27
CA PRO A 98 -15.36 -0.59 -11.38
C PRO A 98 -14.67 -0.36 -12.73
N LEU A 99 -15.25 -0.91 -13.82
CA LEU A 99 -14.62 -0.91 -15.15
C LEU A 99 -14.16 0.49 -15.60
N ARG A 100 -14.97 1.52 -15.36
CA ARG A 100 -14.63 2.91 -15.68
C ARG A 100 -13.36 3.38 -14.95
N LEU A 101 -13.25 3.11 -13.65
CA LEU A 101 -12.06 3.45 -12.86
C LEU A 101 -10.85 2.62 -13.28
N ARG A 102 -11.04 1.33 -13.61
CA ARG A 102 -9.95 0.49 -14.14
C ARG A 102 -9.35 1.08 -15.42
N ARG A 103 -10.18 1.58 -16.34
CA ARG A 103 -9.70 2.22 -17.58
C ARG A 103 -8.83 3.44 -17.31
N LEU A 104 -9.15 4.23 -16.28
CA LEU A 104 -8.32 5.36 -15.84
C LEU A 104 -6.99 4.87 -15.26
N ILE A 105 -7.04 3.95 -14.28
CA ILE A 105 -5.85 3.41 -13.61
C ILE A 105 -4.86 2.85 -14.62
N ARG A 106 -5.33 2.06 -15.61
CA ARG A 106 -4.46 1.45 -16.64
C ARG A 106 -3.68 2.47 -17.49
N LYS A 107 -4.12 3.73 -17.54
CA LYS A 107 -3.50 4.78 -18.36
C LYS A 107 -2.67 5.75 -17.52
N GLU A 108 -3.09 6.01 -16.29
CA GLU A 108 -2.64 7.16 -15.51
C GLU A 108 -1.88 6.80 -14.23
N ASN A 109 -1.78 5.51 -13.88
CA ASN A 109 -1.07 5.13 -12.66
C ASN A 109 0.43 5.44 -12.75
N ILE A 110 1.06 5.59 -11.59
CA ILE A 110 2.45 6.01 -11.44
C ILE A 110 3.42 5.10 -12.18
N PHE A 111 3.24 3.77 -12.17
CA PHE A 111 4.09 2.87 -12.92
C PHE A 111 4.02 3.13 -14.43
N VAL A 112 2.81 3.31 -14.98
CA VAL A 112 2.65 3.65 -16.41
C VAL A 112 3.31 4.99 -16.75
N LYS A 113 3.22 5.98 -15.85
CA LYS A 113 3.85 7.30 -16.06
C LYS A 113 5.37 7.23 -16.01
N LEU A 114 5.92 6.51 -15.02
CA LEU A 114 7.35 6.35 -14.84
C LEU A 114 7.98 5.49 -15.94
N SER A 115 7.33 4.40 -16.36
CA SER A 115 7.82 3.57 -17.46
C SER A 115 7.85 4.32 -18.80
N LYS A 116 6.98 5.30 -19.03
CA LYS A 116 7.04 6.18 -20.23
C LYS A 116 8.21 7.16 -20.20
N LEU A 117 8.82 7.35 -19.03
CA LEU A 117 10.01 8.18 -18.82
C LEU A 117 11.27 7.30 -18.68
N ASP A 118 11.18 6.02 -19.08
CA ASP A 118 12.27 5.04 -19.03
C ASP A 118 12.81 4.75 -17.62
N PHE A 119 11.99 4.97 -16.57
CA PHE A 119 12.32 4.54 -15.20
C PHE A 119 11.94 3.08 -14.93
N GLU A 120 12.83 2.37 -14.25
CA GLU A 120 12.61 1.00 -13.80
C GLU A 120 11.72 1.00 -12.54
N CYS A 121 10.60 0.29 -12.63
CA CYS A 121 9.61 0.24 -11.56
C CYS A 121 9.38 -1.17 -11.06
N ASP A 122 9.08 -1.31 -9.76
CA ASP A 122 8.79 -2.58 -9.14
C ASP A 122 7.63 -2.53 -8.15
N PHE A 123 7.00 -3.69 -7.94
CA PHE A 123 5.99 -3.90 -6.93
C PHE A 123 6.38 -5.14 -6.12
N ALA A 124 6.84 -4.90 -4.88
CA ALA A 124 7.55 -5.88 -4.07
C ALA A 124 6.67 -7.04 -3.58
N ASN A 125 5.34 -6.85 -3.59
CA ASN A 125 4.40 -7.82 -3.05
C ASN A 125 4.37 -9.15 -3.83
N ALA A 126 4.55 -10.26 -3.11
CA ALA A 126 4.34 -11.59 -3.66
C ALA A 126 2.85 -11.98 -3.74
N TYR A 127 2.51 -12.72 -4.78
CA TYR A 127 1.18 -13.31 -4.98
C TYR A 127 1.24 -14.82 -5.07
N ARG A 128 0.22 -15.48 -4.53
CA ARG A 128 0.09 -16.95 -4.58
C ARG A 128 -0.06 -17.47 -6.01
N ARG A 129 -0.82 -16.75 -6.85
CA ARG A 129 -1.13 -17.11 -8.24
C ARG A 129 -1.18 -15.85 -9.12
N PRO A 130 -0.04 -15.22 -9.43
CA PRO A 130 -0.01 -13.91 -10.10
C PRO A 130 -0.67 -13.91 -11.48
N TRP A 131 -0.61 -15.03 -12.21
CA TRP A 131 -1.22 -15.16 -13.54
C TRP A 131 -2.75 -15.00 -13.54
N VAL A 132 -3.43 -15.35 -12.44
CA VAL A 132 -4.91 -15.26 -12.33
C VAL A 132 -5.39 -13.82 -12.52
N TRP A 133 -4.59 -12.84 -12.10
CA TRP A 133 -4.98 -11.43 -12.17
C TRP A 133 -5.01 -10.86 -13.59
N ARG A 134 -4.49 -11.59 -14.57
CA ARG A 134 -4.61 -11.25 -16.00
C ARG A 134 -5.90 -11.76 -16.63
N LEU A 135 -6.60 -12.69 -15.97
CA LEU A 135 -7.81 -13.28 -16.51
C LEU A 135 -8.96 -12.27 -16.53
N TRP A 136 -9.72 -12.28 -17.62
CA TRP A 136 -10.88 -11.43 -17.77
C TRP A 136 -11.94 -11.77 -16.70
N GLY A 137 -12.58 -10.76 -16.13
CA GLY A 137 -13.59 -10.91 -15.08
C GLY A 137 -13.05 -10.99 -13.64
N VAL A 138 -11.73 -11.17 -13.44
CA VAL A 138 -11.15 -11.21 -12.09
C VAL A 138 -11.22 -9.82 -11.44
N ARG A 139 -11.62 -9.79 -10.16
CA ARG A 139 -11.64 -8.58 -9.33
C ARG A 139 -10.25 -8.40 -8.70
N ALA A 140 -9.49 -7.45 -9.22
CA ALA A 140 -8.15 -7.12 -8.76
C ALA A 140 -8.13 -5.78 -8.03
N SER A 141 -7.25 -5.63 -7.02
CA SER A 141 -7.04 -4.37 -6.30
C SER A 141 -6.48 -3.28 -7.23
N VAL A 142 -6.49 -2.03 -6.76
CA VAL A 142 -5.90 -0.89 -7.50
C VAL A 142 -4.40 -1.09 -7.71
N THR A 143 -3.67 -1.53 -6.69
CA THR A 143 -2.22 -1.84 -6.75
C THR A 143 -1.94 -2.94 -7.77
N THR A 144 -2.70 -4.04 -7.73
CA THR A 144 -2.57 -5.16 -8.70
C THR A 144 -2.77 -4.69 -10.14
N ILE A 145 -3.83 -3.90 -10.41
CA ILE A 145 -4.10 -3.38 -11.76
C ILE A 145 -2.99 -2.41 -12.19
N SER A 146 -2.51 -1.57 -11.29
CA SER A 146 -1.44 -0.61 -11.57
C SER A 146 -0.15 -1.33 -11.98
N ALA A 147 0.30 -2.29 -11.17
CA ALA A 147 1.52 -3.07 -11.43
C ALA A 147 1.42 -3.84 -12.76
N LEU A 148 0.32 -4.55 -13.01
CA LEU A 148 0.12 -5.26 -14.28
C LEU A 148 0.07 -4.35 -15.51
N SER A 149 -0.29 -3.08 -15.35
CA SER A 149 -0.42 -2.14 -16.46
C SER A 149 0.87 -1.35 -16.73
N GLY A 150 1.67 -1.07 -15.70
CA GLY A 150 2.93 -0.34 -15.85
C GLY A 150 4.17 -1.23 -15.88
N ILE A 151 4.25 -2.22 -15.00
CA ILE A 151 5.39 -3.15 -14.89
C ILE A 151 5.17 -4.37 -15.80
N GLY A 152 3.91 -4.80 -15.93
CA GLY A 152 3.53 -5.88 -16.82
C GLY A 152 3.64 -7.27 -16.21
N TRP A 153 4.04 -7.42 -14.94
CA TRP A 153 4.10 -8.69 -14.20
C TRP A 153 3.95 -8.48 -12.67
N LEU A 154 3.90 -9.57 -11.90
CA LEU A 154 3.76 -9.58 -10.44
C LEU A 154 4.68 -10.67 -9.86
N ARG A 155 5.22 -10.45 -8.66
CA ARG A 155 6.09 -11.41 -7.96
C ARG A 155 5.29 -12.62 -7.48
N ASP A 156 5.91 -13.80 -7.52
CA ASP A 156 5.30 -15.06 -7.11
C ASP A 156 5.93 -15.64 -5.84
N LEU A 157 5.44 -16.80 -5.40
CA LEU A 157 5.98 -17.48 -4.21
C LEU A 157 7.39 -18.07 -4.43
N ALA A 158 7.81 -18.34 -5.66
CA ALA A 158 9.17 -18.81 -5.92
C ALA A 158 10.17 -17.65 -5.77
N MET A 159 9.79 -16.44 -6.18
CA MET A 159 10.52 -15.21 -5.91
C MET A 159 10.58 -14.91 -4.42
N LEU A 160 9.46 -15.03 -3.70
CA LEU A 160 9.41 -14.89 -2.24
C LEU A 160 10.41 -15.80 -1.52
N LYS A 161 10.47 -17.09 -1.91
CA LYS A 161 11.41 -18.07 -1.33
C LYS A 161 12.89 -17.69 -1.48
N ARG A 162 13.24 -16.92 -2.52
CA ARG A 162 14.63 -16.51 -2.77
C ARG A 162 14.97 -15.14 -2.17
N GLY A 163 14.02 -14.49 -1.50
CA GLY A 163 14.18 -13.11 -1.03
C GLY A 163 13.93 -12.06 -2.11
N ASP A 164 13.43 -12.46 -3.28
CA ASP A 164 13.05 -11.57 -4.37
C ASP A 164 11.59 -11.10 -4.22
N ALA A 165 10.99 -11.12 -3.05
CA ALA A 165 9.67 -10.53 -2.80
C ALA A 165 9.45 -10.36 -1.31
N VAL A 166 8.42 -9.58 -0.96
CA VAL A 166 7.91 -9.49 0.41
C VAL A 166 6.42 -9.82 0.39
N TYR A 167 5.95 -10.66 1.31
CA TYR A 167 4.53 -10.93 1.41
C TYR A 167 3.82 -9.85 2.24
N HIS A 168 2.51 -9.71 2.06
CA HIS A 168 1.76 -8.56 2.62
C HIS A 168 1.70 -8.55 4.16
N ASP A 169 1.99 -9.67 4.81
CA ASP A 169 2.05 -9.84 6.26
C ASP A 169 3.48 -9.65 6.80
N ILE A 170 4.46 -9.34 5.93
CA ILE A 170 5.89 -9.15 6.23
C ILE A 170 6.60 -10.47 6.57
N ASP A 171 6.05 -11.28 7.48
CA ASP A 171 6.70 -12.45 8.06
C ASP A 171 6.36 -13.80 7.40
N ASN A 172 5.44 -13.81 6.42
CA ASN A 172 4.89 -14.99 5.75
C ASN A 172 4.01 -15.91 6.61
N SER A 173 3.68 -15.53 7.85
CA SER A 173 2.90 -16.34 8.79
C SER A 173 1.53 -16.75 8.21
N THR A 174 0.87 -15.87 7.46
CA THR A 174 -0.43 -16.15 6.86
C THR A 174 -0.37 -17.14 5.70
N LEU A 175 0.79 -17.27 5.04
CA LEU A 175 1.02 -18.32 4.04
C LEU A 175 1.21 -19.68 4.70
N VAL A 176 2.02 -19.74 5.75
CA VAL A 176 2.27 -20.98 6.50
C VAL A 176 0.99 -21.51 7.13
N ALA A 177 0.20 -20.65 7.76
CA ALA A 177 -1.10 -21.01 8.31
C ALA A 177 -2.09 -21.58 7.25
N ARG A 178 -1.88 -21.25 5.97
CA ARG A 178 -2.66 -21.76 4.83
C ARG A 178 -2.04 -23.00 4.17
N GLY A 179 -1.00 -23.58 4.77
CA GLY A 179 -0.35 -24.81 4.31
C GLY A 179 0.64 -24.63 3.16
N TYR A 180 1.09 -23.39 2.89
CA TYR A 180 2.14 -23.17 1.89
C TYR A 180 3.51 -23.50 2.49
N ASN A 181 4.33 -24.24 1.74
CA ASN A 181 5.71 -24.53 2.11
C ASN A 181 6.59 -23.29 1.86
N ILE A 182 6.52 -22.32 2.76
CA ILE A 182 7.28 -21.05 2.81
C ILE A 182 7.83 -20.92 4.23
N GLU A 183 9.02 -20.35 4.37
CA GLU A 183 9.63 -20.08 5.67
C GLU A 183 9.05 -18.80 6.29
N ILE A 184 8.75 -18.85 7.60
CA ILE A 184 8.46 -17.64 8.38
C ILE A 184 9.79 -16.92 8.59
N ILE A 185 9.83 -15.63 8.26
CA ILE A 185 11.03 -14.81 8.38
C ILE A 185 10.79 -13.69 9.39
N GLU A 186 11.87 -13.22 10.01
CA GLU A 186 11.81 -12.03 10.85
C GLU A 186 11.53 -10.77 10.01
N PRO A 187 10.81 -9.77 10.57
CA PRO A 187 10.52 -8.51 9.87
C PRO A 187 11.76 -7.79 9.33
N GLU A 188 12.89 -7.88 10.02
CA GLU A 188 14.18 -7.33 9.59
C GLU A 188 14.63 -7.95 8.26
N ARG A 189 14.47 -9.28 8.12
CA ARG A 189 14.81 -9.99 6.88
C ARG A 189 13.90 -9.58 5.72
N ALA A 190 12.61 -9.36 6.00
CA ALA A 190 11.70 -8.81 5.00
C ALA A 190 12.09 -7.37 4.60
N GLY A 191 12.57 -6.56 5.55
CA GLY A 191 13.13 -5.24 5.30
C GLY A 191 14.37 -5.29 4.39
N GLU A 192 15.30 -6.21 4.64
CA GLU A 192 16.47 -6.44 3.77
C GLU A 192 16.06 -6.82 2.35
N ASN A 193 15.09 -7.73 2.20
CA ASN A 193 14.55 -8.11 0.89
C ASN A 193 13.93 -6.90 0.17
N LEU A 194 13.15 -6.07 0.88
CA LEU A 194 12.54 -4.86 0.31
C LEU A 194 13.60 -3.85 -0.15
N LEU A 195 14.65 -3.64 0.66
CA LEU A 195 15.76 -2.75 0.30
C LEU A 195 16.55 -3.27 -0.91
N SER A 196 16.73 -4.59 -1.03
CA SER A 196 17.34 -5.22 -2.21
C SER A 196 16.54 -4.92 -3.49
N ILE A 197 15.22 -5.10 -3.44
CA ILE A 197 14.31 -4.79 -4.57
C ILE A 197 14.33 -3.30 -4.91
N MET A 198 14.34 -2.43 -3.89
CA MET A 198 14.44 -0.99 -4.07
C MET A 198 15.78 -0.58 -4.71
N ASN A 199 16.87 -1.24 -4.37
CA ASN A 199 18.18 -0.92 -4.94
C ASN A 199 18.32 -1.34 -6.40
N SER A 200 17.52 -2.29 -6.89
CA SER A 200 17.49 -2.67 -8.30
C SER A 200 16.61 -1.76 -9.17
N SER A 201 15.77 -0.90 -8.58
CA SER A 201 14.72 -0.16 -9.30
C SER A 201 14.79 1.35 -9.01
N ASP A 202 14.24 2.19 -9.88
CA ASP A 202 14.12 3.64 -9.61
C ASP A 202 12.93 3.94 -8.70
N PHE A 203 11.86 3.15 -8.81
CA PHE A 203 10.69 3.25 -7.95
C PHE A 203 10.18 1.87 -7.52
N THR A 204 9.94 1.68 -6.24
CA THR A 204 9.35 0.44 -5.71
C THR A 204 8.14 0.77 -4.86
N LEU A 205 7.05 0.02 -5.06
CA LEU A 205 5.89 0.06 -4.18
C LEU A 205 5.85 -1.22 -3.33
N PHE A 206 5.50 -1.08 -2.06
CA PHE A 206 5.10 -2.18 -1.17
C PHE A 206 3.76 -1.85 -0.51
N GLU A 207 2.85 -2.81 -0.49
CA GLU A 207 1.51 -2.68 0.11
C GLU A 207 1.39 -3.62 1.32
N PHE A 208 1.04 -3.06 2.47
CA PHE A 208 0.67 -3.79 3.68
C PHE A 208 -0.81 -3.58 3.95
N PHE A 209 -1.58 -4.64 4.18
CA PHE A 209 -3.05 -4.53 4.33
C PHE A 209 -3.64 -5.33 5.50
N LEU A 210 -2.83 -5.83 6.44
CA LEU A 210 -3.39 -6.46 7.65
C LEU A 210 -4.10 -5.46 8.56
N THR A 211 -3.68 -4.19 8.54
CA THR A 211 -4.34 -3.09 9.25
C THR A 211 -5.75 -2.79 8.73
N ASP A 212 -6.00 -2.98 7.43
CA ASP A 212 -7.36 -2.91 6.87
C ASP A 212 -8.24 -4.07 7.39
N ILE A 213 -7.67 -5.28 7.47
CA ILE A 213 -8.35 -6.44 8.08
C ILE A 213 -8.68 -6.16 9.55
N ALA A 214 -7.77 -5.54 10.29
CA ALA A 214 -8.00 -5.14 11.69
C ALA A 214 -9.10 -4.08 11.82
N GLY A 215 -9.09 -3.06 10.96
CA GLY A 215 -10.16 -2.06 10.94
C GLY A 215 -11.54 -2.68 10.63
N HIS A 216 -11.58 -3.69 9.76
CA HIS A 216 -12.80 -4.41 9.44
C HIS A 216 -13.28 -5.37 10.54
N SER A 217 -12.38 -5.97 11.32
CA SER A 217 -12.74 -6.85 12.43
C SER A 217 -13.36 -6.08 13.59
N ARG A 218 -13.01 -4.80 13.75
CA ARG A 218 -13.39 -3.95 14.89
C ARG A 218 -13.01 -4.59 16.23
N ASP A 219 -11.91 -5.34 16.24
CA ASP A 219 -11.38 -6.03 17.41
C ASP A 219 -10.06 -5.39 17.84
N MET A 220 -10.08 -4.71 18.99
CA MET A 220 -8.91 -4.02 19.57
C MET A 220 -7.81 -5.00 20.03
N GLY A 221 -8.14 -6.29 20.24
CA GLY A 221 -7.15 -7.32 20.56
C GLY A 221 -6.44 -7.87 19.32
N TYR A 222 -7.06 -7.72 18.15
CA TYR A 222 -6.44 -8.08 16.87
C TYR A 222 -5.59 -6.95 16.28
N ALA A 223 -5.97 -5.69 16.54
CA ALA A 223 -5.26 -4.49 16.11
C ALA A 223 -3.96 -4.25 16.89
#